data_AF-A0A2M8CYQ9-F1
#
_entry.id   AF-A0A2M8CYQ9-F1
#
_cell.length_a   1.000
_cell.length_b   1.000
_cell.length_c   1.000
_cell.angle_alpha   90.00
_cell.angle_beta   90.00
_cell.angle_gamma   90.00
#
_symmetry.space_group_name_H-M   'P 1'
#
loop_
_entity.id
_entity.type
_entity.pdbx_description
1 polymer ?
#
loop_
_entity_poly.entity_id
_entity_poly.type
_entity_poly.pdbx_seq_one_letter_code
_entity_poly.pdbx_strand_id
1 'polypeptide(L)'
;SYETLLDVFWRNIDPFDAAGQFCDRGEQYSAAIFVKDEAEQRRAEVSKKKMEKHFGKEIATQILSAATFYPAEEYHQDYYIKNPWRYKYYRGGCGRDKKLQAIWGKEAGGDNVGTRR
;
A
#
# COMPACT_ATOMS: atom_id res chain seq x y z
N SER A 1 2.35 -13.09 9.69
CA SER A 1 1.34 -12.73 10.70
C SER A 1 0.68 -11.41 10.30
N TYR A 2 -0.23 -10.83 11.10
CA TYR A 2 -0.81 -9.52 10.82
C TYR A 2 0.26 -8.41 10.74
N GLU A 3 1.28 -8.49 11.59
CA GLU A 3 2.43 -7.59 11.60
C GLU A 3 3.22 -7.66 10.28
N THR A 4 3.41 -8.86 9.73
CA THR A 4 4.01 -9.03 8.40
C THR A 4 3.18 -8.35 7.31
N LEU A 5 1.85 -8.43 7.38
CA LEU A 5 0.98 -7.76 6.41
C LEU A 5 1.11 -6.25 6.50
N LEU A 6 1.20 -5.68 7.70
CA LEU A 6 1.45 -4.26 7.91
C LEU A 6 2.82 -3.85 7.35
N ASP A 7 3.87 -4.61 7.62
CA ASP A 7 5.22 -4.33 7.11
C ASP A 7 5.29 -4.33 5.58
N VAL A 8 4.56 -5.26 4.94
CA VAL A 8 4.43 -5.31 3.47
C VAL A 8 3.59 -4.14 2.97
N PHE A 9 2.47 -3.83 3.63
CA PHE A 9 1.59 -2.73 3.26
C PHE A 9 2.36 -1.40 3.19
N TRP A 10 3.08 -1.03 4.25
CA TRP A 10 3.80 0.25 4.33
C TRP A 10 4.83 0.45 3.22
N ARG A 11 5.47 -0.62 2.78
CA ARG A 11 6.48 -0.59 1.70
C ARG A 11 5.86 -0.48 0.31
N ASN A 12 4.58 -0.75 0.16
CA ASN A 12 3.90 -0.81 -1.13
C ASN A 12 3.01 0.41 -1.44
N ILE A 13 2.88 1.36 -0.53
CA ILE A 13 2.06 2.58 -0.66
C ILE A 13 2.89 3.84 -0.38
N ASP A 14 2.45 5.00 -0.85
CA ASP A 14 2.89 6.30 -0.35
C ASP A 14 2.07 6.65 0.90
N PRO A 15 2.66 6.60 2.11
CA PRO A 15 1.92 6.81 3.35
C PRO A 15 1.62 8.28 3.63
N PHE A 16 2.13 9.20 2.81
CA PHE A 16 1.94 10.64 2.97
C PHE A 16 0.89 11.21 2.02
N ASP A 17 0.38 10.41 1.09
CA ASP A 17 -0.60 10.84 0.09
C ASP A 17 -2.03 10.64 0.61
N ALA A 18 -2.69 11.75 0.94
CA ALA A 18 -4.07 11.75 1.42
C ALA A 18 -5.10 11.78 0.27
N ALA A 19 -4.67 12.05 -0.98
CA ALA A 19 -5.56 12.33 -2.12
C ALA A 19 -5.53 11.23 -3.20
N GLY A 20 -4.93 10.08 -2.90
CA GLY A 20 -4.85 8.92 -3.79
C GLY A 20 -3.52 8.19 -3.66
N GLN A 21 -3.06 7.57 -4.74
CA GLN A 21 -1.79 6.87 -4.81
C GLN A 21 -1.13 7.06 -6.18
N PHE A 22 0.12 7.53 -6.17
CA PHE A 22 0.97 7.65 -7.36
C PHE A 22 0.40 8.55 -8.46
N CYS A 23 -0.18 7.99 -9.53
CA CYS A 23 -0.85 8.76 -10.58
C CYS A 23 -2.39 8.72 -10.41
N ASP A 24 -2.90 7.82 -9.59
CA ASP A 24 -4.32 7.63 -9.32
C ASP A 24 -4.79 8.59 -8.23
N ARG A 25 -5.94 9.25 -8.45
CA ARG A 25 -6.43 10.35 -7.63
C ARG A 25 -7.91 10.19 -7.31
N GLY A 26 -8.28 10.52 -6.07
CA GLY A 26 -9.62 10.30 -5.51
C GLY A 26 -9.61 9.37 -4.30
N GLU A 27 -10.65 9.46 -3.48
CA GLU A 27 -10.75 8.72 -2.21
C GLU A 27 -10.68 7.20 -2.38
N GLN A 28 -11.17 6.67 -3.51
CA GLN A 28 -11.11 5.25 -3.84
C GLN A 28 -9.68 4.71 -4.01
N TYR A 29 -8.69 5.61 -4.15
CA TYR A 29 -7.29 5.26 -4.23
C TYR A 29 -6.51 5.60 -2.96
N SER A 30 -7.13 6.21 -1.95
CA SER A 30 -6.45 6.58 -0.71
C SER A 30 -6.06 5.34 0.10
N ALA A 31 -4.88 5.39 0.72
CA ALA A 31 -4.40 4.29 1.55
C ALA A 31 -5.16 4.21 2.88
N ALA A 32 -5.69 3.02 3.19
CA ALA A 32 -6.34 2.74 4.46
C ALA A 32 -6.07 1.30 4.93
N ILE A 33 -6.10 1.09 6.23
CA ILE A 33 -6.05 -0.22 6.89
C ILE A 33 -7.42 -0.46 7.53
N PHE A 34 -8.16 -1.45 7.03
CA PHE A 34 -9.44 -1.86 7.58
C PHE A 34 -9.22 -2.99 8.60
N VAL A 35 -9.58 -2.77 9.86
CA VAL A 35 -9.34 -3.72 10.96
C VAL A 35 -10.63 -4.42 11.38
N LYS A 36 -10.55 -5.71 11.70
CA LYS A 36 -11.75 -6.49 12.06
C LYS A 36 -12.06 -6.51 13.56
N ASP A 37 -11.06 -6.24 14.40
CA ASP A 37 -11.15 -6.33 15.86
C ASP A 37 -10.19 -5.37 16.56
N GLU A 38 -10.32 -5.23 17.89
CA GLU A 38 -9.47 -4.35 18.69
C GLU A 38 -7.98 -4.76 18.66
N ALA A 39 -7.67 -6.05 18.47
CA ALA A 39 -6.28 -6.51 18.44
C ALA A 39 -5.60 -6.09 17.14
N GLU A 40 -6.30 -6.11 16.01
CA GLU A 40 -5.84 -5.52 14.75
C GLU A 40 -5.76 -3.99 14.83
N GLN A 41 -6.74 -3.31 15.42
CA GLN A 41 -6.70 -1.84 15.65
C GLN A 41 -5.42 -1.42 16.38
N ARG A 42 -5.17 -2.01 17.56
CA ARG A 42 -3.99 -1.67 18.38
C ARG A 42 -2.69 -1.93 17.63
N ARG A 43 -2.60 -3.02 16.86
CA ARG A 43 -1.40 -3.36 16.08
C ARG A 43 -1.19 -2.45 14.89
N ALA A 44 -2.26 -2.09 14.18
CA ALA A 44 -2.21 -1.12 13.09
C ALA A 44 -1.73 0.25 13.61
N GLU A 45 -2.28 0.73 14.71
CA GLU A 45 -1.88 2.00 15.35
C GLU A 45 -0.41 2.00 15.79
N VAL A 46 0.04 0.92 16.44
CA VAL A 46 1.45 0.76 16.82
C VAL A 46 2.34 0.78 15.57
N SER A 47 1.93 0.12 14.48
CA SER A 47 2.70 0.14 13.23
C SER A 47 2.74 1.55 12.61
N LYS A 48 1.62 2.27 12.59
CA LYS A 48 1.54 3.65 12.08
C LYS A 48 2.47 4.58 12.87
N LYS A 49 2.42 4.52 14.21
CA LYS A 49 3.31 5.30 15.08
C LYS A 49 4.79 4.97 14.85
N LYS A 50 5.13 3.71 14.54
CA LYS A 50 6.50 3.33 14.14
C LYS A 50 6.90 4.00 12.83
N MET A 51 6.01 4.08 11.84
CA MET A 51 6.28 4.76 10.58
C MET A 51 6.44 6.28 10.78
N GLU A 52 5.57 6.90 11.56
CA GLU A 52 5.67 8.32 11.92
C GLU A 52 7.02 8.63 12.57
N LYS A 53 7.45 7.80 13.52
CA LYS A 53 8.77 7.91 14.16
C LYS A 53 9.91 7.67 13.18
N HIS A 54 9.79 6.68 12.29
CA HIS A 54 10.82 6.36 11.31
C HIS A 54 11.08 7.51 10.34
N PHE A 55 10.00 8.16 9.86
CA PHE A 55 10.10 9.26 8.89
C PHE A 55 10.19 10.64 9.53
N GLY A 56 9.91 10.77 10.83
CA GLY A 56 9.79 12.07 11.49
C GLY A 56 8.67 12.94 10.90
N LYS A 57 7.63 12.32 10.34
CA LYS A 57 6.55 12.97 9.60
C LYS A 57 5.24 12.25 9.84
N GLU A 58 4.15 13.00 9.87
CA GLU A 58 2.78 12.47 9.99
C GLU A 58 2.42 11.54 8.82
N ILE A 59 1.67 10.48 9.12
CA ILE A 59 1.22 9.48 8.15
C ILE A 59 -0.27 9.71 7.84
N ALA A 60 -0.58 9.93 6.57
CA ALA A 60 -1.93 10.21 6.08
C ALA A 60 -2.84 8.96 6.04
N THR A 61 -2.25 7.76 6.01
CA THR A 61 -3.00 6.50 5.97
C THR A 61 -4.00 6.38 7.13
N GLN A 62 -5.25 6.07 6.80
CA GLN A 62 -6.32 5.92 7.77
C GLN A 62 -6.35 4.50 8.35
N ILE A 63 -6.81 4.37 9.60
CA ILE A 63 -7.11 3.08 10.23
C ILE A 63 -8.60 3.11 10.55
N LEU A 64 -9.35 2.22 9.93
CA LEU A 64 -10.82 2.22 9.93
C LEU A 64 -11.33 0.85 10.37
N SER A 65 -12.49 0.82 11.02
CA SER A 65 -13.19 -0.46 11.23
C SER A 65 -13.60 -1.06 9.89
N ALA A 66 -13.42 -2.38 9.75
CA ALA A 66 -13.85 -3.10 8.56
C ALA A 66 -15.38 -2.99 8.41
N ALA A 67 -15.81 -2.63 7.21
CA ALA A 67 -17.21 -2.62 6.80
C ALA A 67 -17.50 -3.81 5.86
N THR A 68 -18.73 -3.90 5.38
CA THR A 68 -19.10 -4.90 4.37
C THR A 68 -18.20 -4.80 3.14
N PHE A 69 -17.54 -5.89 2.80
CA PHE A 69 -16.71 -6.00 1.61
C PHE A 69 -17.53 -6.60 0.47
N TYR A 70 -17.68 -5.84 -0.62
CA TYR A 70 -18.30 -6.30 -1.85
C TYR A 70 -17.20 -6.67 -2.84
N PRO A 71 -17.09 -7.94 -3.27
CA PRO A 71 -16.12 -8.33 -4.27
C PRO A 71 -16.31 -7.54 -5.56
N ALA A 72 -15.20 -7.03 -6.12
CA ALA A 72 -15.20 -6.44 -7.45
C ALA A 72 -15.51 -7.48 -8.52
N GLU A 73 -15.90 -7.01 -9.71
CA GLU A 73 -16.25 -7.85 -10.85
C GLU A 73 -15.09 -8.77 -11.28
N GLU A 74 -15.43 -9.91 -11.89
CA GLU A 74 -14.47 -10.98 -12.22
C GLU A 74 -13.29 -10.52 -13.11
N TYR A 75 -13.52 -9.55 -13.97
CA TYR A 75 -12.44 -9.02 -14.83
C TYR A 75 -11.40 -8.20 -14.05
N HIS A 76 -11.70 -7.75 -12.83
CA HIS A 76 -10.74 -7.10 -11.93
C HIS A 76 -9.92 -8.10 -11.10
N GLN A 77 -10.44 -9.30 -10.87
CA GLN A 77 -9.74 -10.32 -10.09
C GLN A 77 -8.49 -10.79 -10.84
N ASP A 78 -7.35 -10.88 -10.15
CA ASP A 78 -6.05 -11.28 -10.70
C ASP A 78 -5.59 -10.49 -11.94
N TYR A 79 -6.00 -9.22 -12.04
CA TYR A 79 -5.78 -8.41 -13.23
C TYR A 79 -4.31 -8.36 -13.70
N TYR A 80 -3.36 -8.25 -12.77
CA TYR A 80 -1.93 -8.17 -13.10
C TYR A 80 -1.38 -9.48 -13.69
N ILE A 81 -2.00 -10.63 -13.35
CA ILE A 81 -1.67 -11.96 -13.90
C ILE A 81 -2.34 -12.14 -15.26
N LYS A 82 -3.63 -11.76 -15.37
CA LYS A 82 -4.41 -11.89 -16.61
C LYS A 82 -3.94 -10.93 -17.71
N ASN A 83 -3.42 -9.75 -17.35
CA ASN A 83 -3.03 -8.67 -18.27
C ASN A 83 -1.62 -8.12 -18.01
N PRO A 84 -0.55 -8.94 -18.02
CA PRO A 84 0.77 -8.57 -17.50
C PRO A 84 1.40 -7.41 -18.27
N TRP A 85 1.25 -7.37 -19.60
CA TRP A 85 1.80 -6.29 -20.44
C TRP A 85 1.14 -4.94 -20.17
N ARG A 86 -0.21 -4.92 -20.14
CA ARG A 86 -0.97 -3.69 -19.87
C ARG A 86 -0.72 -3.19 -18.46
N TYR A 87 -0.67 -4.10 -17.48
CA TYR A 87 -0.33 -3.77 -16.11
C TYR A 87 1.09 -3.19 -15.98
N LYS A 88 2.09 -3.80 -16.62
CA LYS A 88 3.47 -3.31 -16.57
C LYS A 88 3.63 -1.93 -17.21
N TYR A 89 3.01 -1.71 -18.37
CA TYR A 89 3.01 -0.39 -19.03
C TYR A 89 2.37 0.67 -18.12
N TYR A 90 1.20 0.35 -17.57
CA TYR A 90 0.49 1.23 -16.63
C TYR A 90 1.33 1.57 -15.40
N ARG A 91 1.85 0.54 -14.70
CA ARG A 91 2.68 0.70 -13.49
C ARG A 91 3.91 1.57 -13.74
N GLY A 92 4.59 1.34 -14.85
CA GLY A 92 5.76 2.13 -15.26
C GLY A 92 5.41 3.59 -15.53
N GLY A 93 4.32 3.83 -16.28
CA GLY A 93 3.83 5.18 -16.57
C GLY A 93 3.33 5.93 -15.35
N CYS A 94 2.73 5.21 -14.39
CA CYS A 94 2.19 5.78 -13.14
C CYS A 94 3.27 6.25 -12.15
N GLY A 95 4.53 5.83 -12.35
CA GLY A 95 5.66 6.28 -11.52
C GLY A 95 5.71 5.66 -10.11
N ARG A 96 4.90 4.62 -9.84
CA ARG A 96 4.81 3.94 -8.54
C ARG A 96 6.17 3.56 -7.99
N ASP A 97 6.96 2.82 -8.77
CA ASP A 97 8.22 2.26 -8.29
C ASP A 97 9.25 3.36 -8.00
N LYS A 98 9.28 4.42 -8.81
CA LYS A 98 10.13 5.59 -8.57
C LYS A 98 9.76 6.29 -7.26
N LYS A 99 8.47 6.45 -7.00
CA LYS A 99 7.97 7.07 -5.77
C LYS A 99 8.31 6.24 -4.53
N LEU A 100 8.07 4.93 -4.59
CA LEU A 100 8.40 4.02 -3.49
C LEU A 100 9.91 3.95 -3.25
N GLN A 101 10.73 3.93 -4.30
CA GLN A 101 12.18 4.00 -4.19
C GLN A 101 12.64 5.30 -3.51
N ALA A 102 11.99 6.44 -3.77
CA ALA A 102 12.31 7.70 -3.13
C ALA A 102 11.96 7.73 -1.64
N ILE A 103 10.93 6.99 -1.22
CA ILE A 103 10.50 6.91 0.19
C ILE A 103 11.34 5.89 0.96
N TRP A 104 11.51 4.70 0.40
CA TRP A 104 12.01 3.51 1.12
C TRP A 104 13.40 3.04 0.68
N GLY A 105 13.94 3.61 -0.40
CA GLY A 105 15.21 3.14 -0.97
C GLY A 105 15.15 1.64 -1.28
N LYS A 106 16.11 0.88 -0.75
CA LYS A 106 16.22 -0.58 -0.97
C LYS A 106 15.09 -1.39 -0.31
N GLU A 107 14.33 -0.79 0.61
CA GLU A 107 13.21 -1.46 1.27
C GLU A 107 11.88 -1.30 0.51
N ALA A 108 11.87 -0.59 -0.62
CA ALA A 108 10.68 -0.32 -1.40
C ALA A 108 9.98 -1.61 -1.87
N GLY A 109 8.66 -1.65 -1.71
CA GLY A 109 7.79 -2.70 -2.22
C GLY A 109 7.59 -2.52 -3.72
N GLY A 110 8.16 -3.42 -4.51
CA GLY A 110 8.03 -3.45 -5.96
C GLY A 110 8.99 -4.44 -6.59
N ASP A 111 9.06 -4.45 -7.92
CA ASP A 111 9.86 -5.43 -8.68
C ASP A 111 11.40 -5.32 -8.45
N ASN A 112 11.83 -4.53 -7.46
CA ASN A 112 13.13 -4.64 -6.81
C ASN A 112 13.32 -5.95 -6.01
N VAL A 113 12.42 -6.93 -6.17
CA VAL A 113 12.75 -8.37 -5.99
C VAL A 113 13.62 -8.85 -7.17
N GLY A 114 14.61 -8.06 -7.57
CA GLY A 114 15.78 -8.53 -8.28
C GLY A 114 16.79 -8.93 -7.23
N THR A 115 17.08 -10.23 -7.14
CA THR A 115 18.17 -10.81 -6.32
C THR A 115 18.06 -10.63 -4.80
N ARG A 116 17.16 -11.36 -4.15
CA ARG A 116 17.60 -12.12 -2.97
C ARG A 116 18.00 -13.51 -3.47
N ARG A 117 19.29 -13.69 -3.73
CA ARG A 117 19.89 -15.03 -3.64
C ARG A 117 19.88 -15.47 -2.19
#